data_AF-A0A929F5G6-F1
#
_entry.id   AF-A0A929F5G6-F1
#
_cell.length_a   1.000
_cell.length_b   1.000
_cell.length_c   1.000
_cell.angle_alpha   90.00
_cell.angle_beta   90.00
_cell.angle_gamma   90.00
#
_symmetry.space_group_name_H-M   'P 1'
#
loop_
_entity.id
_entity.type
_entity.pdbx_description
1 polymer ?
#
loop_
_entity_poly.entity_id
_entity_poly.type
_entity_poly.pdbx_seq_one_letter_code
_entity_poly.pdbx_strand_id
1 'polypeptide(L)'
;GILSGGGGSSVNYPPYEITPLEGLKQKCKDKVEIIDAPSKADVTIIFAGLNHDPGMDAEGVDKNAFELPSDQIELINKTVKENPKTIVVLINGSPIAMEDWIDNVPSVIEAWYGGMEAGHAIANILFGDVTPSGKLPITFPKKLSDSPAHVSKRTYPGGDKVFYDEGIFVGYRHFDTKDIEPLFPFGHGLSYTT
;
A
#
# COMPACT_ATOMS: atom_id res chain seq x y z
N GLY A 1 -15.09 -1.60 1.97
CA GLY A 1 -14.79 -0.51 1.03
C GLY A 1 -13.45 0.05 1.44
N ILE A 2 -12.55 0.22 0.48
CA ILE A 2 -11.27 0.86 0.72
C ILE A 2 -11.51 2.36 0.56
N LEU A 3 -11.28 3.13 1.63
CA LEU A 3 -11.58 4.56 1.69
C LEU A 3 -10.49 5.33 0.94
N SER A 4 -10.87 6.30 0.12
CA SER A 4 -9.93 7.18 -0.57
C SER A 4 -9.38 8.33 0.28
N GLY A 5 -9.96 8.56 1.47
CA GLY A 5 -9.60 9.63 2.40
C GLY A 5 -8.60 9.21 3.48
N GLY A 6 -8.25 10.15 4.36
CA GLY A 6 -7.59 9.85 5.65
C GLY A 6 -8.63 9.68 6.77
N GLY A 7 -8.21 9.17 7.93
CA GLY A 7 -9.07 8.92 9.10
C GLY A 7 -9.10 10.06 10.12
N GLY A 8 -10.08 10.02 11.03
CA GLY A 8 -10.17 10.93 12.18
C GLY A 8 -10.63 12.37 11.87
N SER A 9 -10.10 13.33 12.60
CA SER A 9 -10.39 14.77 12.55
C SER A 9 -10.04 15.43 11.22
N SER A 10 -9.15 14.79 10.45
CA SER A 10 -8.74 15.22 9.11
C SER A 10 -9.66 14.72 7.99
N VAL A 11 -10.69 13.92 8.31
CA VAL A 11 -11.67 13.43 7.33
C VAL A 11 -12.37 14.61 6.68
N ASN A 12 -12.33 14.64 5.36
CA ASN A 12 -13.21 15.46 4.54
C ASN A 12 -14.25 14.54 3.91
N TYR A 13 -15.51 14.98 3.88
CA TYR A 13 -16.59 14.28 3.18
C TYR A 13 -16.65 14.83 1.74
N PRO A 14 -16.04 14.13 0.76
CA PRO A 14 -16.04 14.65 -0.59
C PRO A 14 -17.47 14.63 -1.17
N PRO A 15 -17.78 15.50 -2.14
CA PRO A 15 -19.11 15.54 -2.76
C PRO A 15 -19.46 14.23 -3.50
N TYR A 16 -18.46 13.44 -3.87
CA TYR A 16 -18.56 12.11 -4.46
C TYR A 16 -17.22 11.38 -4.26
N GLU A 17 -17.18 10.09 -4.59
CA GLU A 17 -15.97 9.29 -4.61
C GLU A 17 -16.06 8.32 -5.79
N ILE A 18 -15.02 8.26 -6.61
CA ILE A 18 -14.92 7.27 -7.69
C ILE A 18 -14.11 6.09 -7.16
N THR A 19 -14.80 4.98 -6.90
CA THR A 19 -14.14 3.75 -6.50
C THR A 19 -13.25 3.22 -7.62
N PRO A 20 -12.22 2.41 -7.31
CA PRO A 20 -11.40 1.80 -8.35
C PRO A 20 -12.20 0.96 -9.36
N LEU A 21 -13.22 0.24 -8.90
CA LEU A 21 -14.11 -0.53 -9.78
C LEU A 21 -14.91 0.38 -10.72
N GLU A 22 -15.43 1.50 -10.24
CA GLU A 22 -16.12 2.48 -11.09
C GLU A 22 -15.18 3.12 -12.09
N GLY A 23 -13.97 3.51 -11.66
CA GLY A 23 -12.95 4.07 -12.55
C GLY A 23 -12.58 3.11 -13.68
N LEU A 24 -12.35 1.84 -13.35
CA LEU A 24 -12.11 0.77 -14.34
C LEU A 24 -13.30 0.58 -15.29
N LYS A 25 -14.53 0.51 -14.77
CA LYS A 25 -15.74 0.38 -15.59
C LYS A 25 -15.92 1.56 -16.55
N GLN A 26 -15.70 2.78 -16.09
CA GLN A 26 -15.80 3.98 -16.92
C GLN A 26 -14.69 4.02 -17.99
N LYS A 27 -13.48 3.57 -17.64
CA LYS A 27 -12.34 3.48 -18.56
C LYS A 27 -12.55 2.44 -19.66
N CYS A 28 -12.98 1.24 -19.29
CA CYS A 28 -13.14 0.11 -20.21
C CYS A 28 -14.47 0.13 -20.97
N LYS A 29 -15.52 0.69 -20.36
CA LYS A 29 -16.90 0.62 -20.86
C LYS A 29 -17.30 -0.84 -21.12
N ASP A 30 -17.70 -1.16 -22.34
CA ASP A 30 -18.13 -2.47 -22.83
C ASP A 30 -16.99 -3.30 -23.45
N LYS A 31 -15.75 -2.80 -23.42
CA LYS A 31 -14.59 -3.48 -24.04
C LYS A 31 -14.05 -4.65 -23.23
N VAL A 32 -14.42 -4.77 -21.96
CA VAL A 32 -13.97 -5.85 -21.07
C VAL A 32 -15.15 -6.41 -20.30
N GLU A 33 -15.07 -7.69 -19.99
CA GLU A 33 -15.95 -8.33 -19.01
C GLU A 33 -15.28 -8.30 -17.64
N ILE A 34 -16.02 -7.91 -16.59
CA ILE A 34 -15.53 -7.96 -15.21
C ILE A 34 -16.19 -9.16 -14.53
N ILE A 35 -15.38 -10.12 -14.11
CA ILE A 35 -15.81 -11.36 -13.47
C ILE A 35 -15.07 -11.57 -12.16
N ASP A 36 -15.72 -12.27 -11.22
CA ASP A 36 -15.10 -12.73 -9.97
C ASP A 36 -14.68 -14.20 -10.12
N ALA A 37 -13.72 -14.44 -11.01
CA ALA A 37 -13.17 -15.77 -11.29
C ALA A 37 -11.74 -15.63 -11.83
N PRO A 38 -10.71 -15.51 -10.95
CA PRO A 38 -9.33 -15.25 -11.36
C PRO A 38 -8.82 -16.19 -12.45
N SER A 39 -9.08 -17.49 -12.31
CA SER A 39 -8.69 -18.53 -13.28
C SER A 39 -9.28 -18.39 -14.70
N LYS A 40 -10.31 -17.55 -14.88
CA LYS A 40 -10.95 -17.29 -16.17
C LYS A 40 -10.62 -15.92 -16.75
N ALA A 41 -9.98 -15.04 -15.99
CA ALA A 41 -9.71 -13.67 -16.40
C ALA A 41 -8.39 -13.56 -17.19
N ASP A 42 -8.32 -12.66 -18.17
CA ASP A 42 -7.07 -12.36 -18.89
C ASP A 42 -6.01 -11.70 -18.00
N VAL A 43 -6.47 -10.95 -17.00
CA VAL A 43 -5.70 -10.26 -15.96
C VAL A 43 -6.57 -10.16 -14.71
N THR A 44 -5.96 -10.27 -13.53
CA THR A 44 -6.65 -10.03 -12.26
C THR A 44 -6.07 -8.80 -11.58
N ILE A 45 -6.93 -7.96 -11.00
CA ILE A 45 -6.54 -6.77 -10.25
C ILE A 45 -7.13 -6.89 -8.85
N ILE A 46 -6.27 -6.89 -7.83
CA ILE A 46 -6.66 -6.92 -6.43
C ILE A 46 -6.46 -5.52 -5.86
N PHE A 47 -7.48 -5.01 -5.19
CA PHE A 47 -7.36 -3.82 -4.36
C PHE A 47 -7.26 -4.26 -2.90
N ALA A 48 -6.12 -3.94 -2.27
CA ALA A 48 -5.81 -4.28 -0.89
C ALA A 48 -5.33 -3.02 -0.15
N GLY A 49 -5.35 -3.04 1.17
CA GLY A 49 -4.96 -1.88 1.94
C GLY A 49 -5.55 -1.83 3.34
N LEU A 50 -5.46 -0.64 3.93
CA LEU A 50 -5.90 -0.35 5.29
C LEU A 50 -7.04 0.67 5.28
N ASN A 51 -7.95 0.53 6.24
CA ASN A 51 -9.03 1.51 6.46
C ASN A 51 -8.75 2.31 7.75
N HIS A 52 -9.73 3.12 8.16
CA HIS A 52 -9.63 3.97 9.35
C HIS A 52 -10.34 3.40 10.57
N ASP A 53 -10.58 2.10 10.60
CA ASP A 53 -11.06 1.43 11.81
C ASP A 53 -9.95 1.48 12.89
N PRO A 54 -10.31 1.58 14.19
CA PRO A 54 -9.32 1.63 15.26
C PRO A 54 -8.33 0.46 15.22
N GLY A 55 -7.03 0.76 15.31
CA GLY A 55 -5.96 -0.23 15.21
C GLY A 55 -5.48 -0.52 13.78
N MET A 56 -6.09 0.11 12.77
CA MET A 56 -5.56 0.24 11.40
C MET A 56 -5.01 1.66 11.21
N ASP A 57 -5.23 2.31 10.07
CA ASP A 57 -4.74 3.67 9.81
C ASP A 57 -5.73 4.72 10.37
N ALA A 58 -5.89 4.74 11.70
CA ALA A 58 -6.84 5.60 12.40
C ALA A 58 -6.15 6.69 13.25
N GLU A 59 -6.81 7.84 13.40
CA GLU A 59 -6.30 8.89 14.28
C GLU A 59 -6.43 8.48 15.76
N GLY A 60 -5.45 8.88 16.57
CA GLY A 60 -5.49 8.75 18.03
C GLY A 60 -5.14 7.35 18.54
N VAL A 61 -4.82 6.42 17.63
CA VAL A 61 -4.33 5.08 17.95
C VAL A 61 -3.25 4.69 16.96
N ASP A 62 -2.21 4.00 17.43
CA ASP A 62 -1.24 3.37 16.55
C ASP A 62 -1.79 2.06 15.98
N LYS A 63 -1.21 1.59 14.87
CA LYS A 63 -1.57 0.29 14.28
C LYS A 63 -1.28 -0.86 15.24
N ASN A 64 -2.18 -1.85 15.25
CA ASN A 64 -1.99 -3.09 16.00
C ASN A 64 -1.08 -4.10 15.28
N ALA A 65 -1.03 -4.01 13.95
CA ALA A 65 -0.29 -4.93 13.09
C ALA A 65 0.46 -4.17 12.00
N PHE A 66 1.59 -4.74 11.55
CA PHE A 66 2.35 -4.20 10.43
C PHE A 66 1.89 -4.81 9.09
N GLU A 67 1.27 -5.96 9.16
CA GLU A 67 0.74 -6.74 8.06
C GLU A 67 -0.60 -6.20 7.56
N LEU A 68 -0.96 -6.56 6.33
CA LEU A 68 -2.35 -6.46 5.89
C LEU A 68 -3.25 -7.40 6.71
N PRO A 69 -4.57 -7.13 6.75
CA PRO A 69 -5.54 -8.12 7.23
C PRO A 69 -5.33 -9.49 6.58
N SER A 70 -5.38 -10.55 7.39
CA SER A 70 -5.01 -11.90 6.96
C SER A 70 -5.86 -12.44 5.80
N ASP A 71 -7.13 -12.04 5.74
CA ASP A 71 -8.05 -12.35 4.65
C ASP A 71 -7.62 -11.72 3.32
N GLN A 72 -7.03 -10.52 3.34
CA GLN A 72 -6.46 -9.91 2.15
C GLN A 72 -5.17 -10.63 1.70
N ILE A 73 -4.31 -11.04 2.63
CA ILE A 73 -3.10 -11.81 2.31
C ILE A 73 -3.49 -13.17 1.69
N GLU A 74 -4.49 -13.85 2.25
CA GLU A 74 -5.03 -15.09 1.68
C GLU A 74 -5.60 -14.87 0.27
N LEU A 75 -6.37 -13.79 0.09
CA LEU A 75 -6.92 -13.41 -1.21
C LEU A 75 -5.83 -13.18 -2.25
N ILE A 76 -4.76 -12.44 -1.90
CA ILE A 76 -3.61 -12.19 -2.79
C ILE A 76 -2.97 -13.52 -3.19
N ASN A 77 -2.56 -14.31 -2.22
CA ASN A 77 -1.85 -15.56 -2.47
C ASN A 77 -2.68 -16.58 -3.27
N LYS A 78 -3.98 -16.70 -2.97
CA LYS A 78 -4.89 -17.57 -3.73
C LYS A 78 -5.07 -17.08 -5.16
N THR A 79 -5.31 -15.79 -5.34
CA THR A 79 -5.58 -15.20 -6.65
C THR A 79 -4.37 -15.31 -7.58
N VAL A 80 -3.17 -15.00 -7.09
CA VAL A 80 -1.92 -15.13 -7.86
C VAL A 80 -1.68 -16.57 -8.30
N LYS A 81 -2.01 -17.54 -7.44
CA LYS A 81 -1.91 -18.97 -7.76
C LYS A 81 -2.90 -19.40 -8.85
N GLU A 82 -4.11 -18.84 -8.86
CA GLU A 82 -5.12 -19.11 -9.88
C GLU A 82 -4.84 -18.35 -11.19
N ASN A 83 -4.25 -17.16 -11.10
CA ASN A 83 -3.92 -16.31 -12.23
C ASN A 83 -2.56 -15.60 -12.02
N PRO A 84 -1.49 -16.06 -12.68
CA PRO A 84 -0.17 -15.46 -12.54
C PRO A 84 -0.07 -14.08 -13.22
N LYS A 85 -1.12 -13.59 -13.90
CA LYS A 85 -1.23 -12.21 -14.39
C LYS A 85 -2.03 -11.36 -13.40
N THR A 86 -1.56 -11.31 -12.16
CA THR A 86 -2.19 -10.55 -11.09
C THR A 86 -1.45 -9.25 -10.82
N ILE A 87 -2.22 -8.17 -10.67
CA ILE A 87 -1.74 -6.86 -10.24
C ILE A 87 -2.34 -6.59 -8.86
N VAL A 88 -1.52 -6.20 -7.88
CA VAL A 88 -2.00 -5.73 -6.57
C VAL A 88 -1.90 -4.21 -6.52
N VAL A 89 -3.00 -3.54 -6.23
CA VAL A 89 -3.06 -2.10 -5.99
C VAL A 89 -3.29 -1.87 -4.51
N LEU A 90 -2.36 -1.18 -3.88
CA LEU A 90 -2.33 -0.89 -2.45
C LEU A 90 -2.88 0.51 -2.15
N ILE A 91 -3.75 0.60 -1.15
CA ILE A 91 -4.34 1.85 -0.66
C ILE A 91 -4.23 1.87 0.87
N ASN A 92 -3.19 2.54 1.36
CA ASN A 92 -2.81 2.61 2.77
C ASN A 92 -2.16 3.96 3.05
N GLY A 93 -2.05 4.34 4.32
CA GLY A 93 -1.40 5.58 4.76
C GLY A 93 0.04 5.41 5.19
N SER A 94 0.52 4.17 5.29
CA SER A 94 1.83 3.83 5.84
C SER A 94 2.36 2.51 5.26
N PRO A 95 3.66 2.19 5.42
CA PRO A 95 4.21 0.93 4.93
C PRO A 95 3.53 -0.27 5.61
N ILE A 96 3.40 -1.34 4.84
CA ILE A 96 2.88 -2.65 5.29
C ILE A 96 3.91 -3.74 5.05
N ALA A 97 3.83 -4.83 5.81
CA ALA A 97 4.59 -6.04 5.54
C ALA A 97 4.13 -6.68 4.22
N MET A 98 5.08 -7.08 3.38
CA MET A 98 4.78 -7.75 2.11
C MET A 98 5.55 -9.06 1.89
N GLU A 99 6.43 -9.46 2.82
CA GLU A 99 7.30 -10.66 2.67
C GLU A 99 6.49 -11.93 2.34
N ASP A 100 5.25 -12.04 2.84
CA ASP A 100 4.40 -13.23 2.65
C ASP A 100 3.80 -13.38 1.24
N TRP A 101 3.93 -12.38 0.37
CA TRP A 101 3.26 -12.39 -0.93
C TRP A 101 3.98 -11.64 -2.05
N ILE A 102 4.89 -10.71 -1.76
CA ILE A 102 5.50 -9.81 -2.76
C ILE A 102 6.25 -10.57 -3.87
N ASP A 103 6.98 -11.62 -3.52
CA ASP A 103 7.76 -12.41 -4.47
C ASP A 103 6.90 -13.22 -5.44
N ASN A 104 5.62 -13.45 -5.11
CA ASN A 104 4.68 -14.16 -5.97
C ASN A 104 3.92 -13.21 -6.92
N VAL A 105 3.85 -11.91 -6.59
CA VAL A 105 3.03 -10.93 -7.33
C VAL A 105 3.86 -10.27 -8.44
N PRO A 106 3.44 -10.37 -9.73
CA PRO A 106 4.17 -9.78 -10.84
C PRO A 106 4.26 -8.26 -10.82
N SER A 107 3.24 -7.59 -10.28
CA SER A 107 3.15 -6.12 -10.29
C SER A 107 2.40 -5.60 -9.08
N VAL A 108 2.99 -4.60 -8.43
CA VAL A 108 2.38 -3.86 -7.33
C VAL A 108 2.33 -2.37 -7.67
N ILE A 109 1.21 -1.74 -7.38
CA ILE A 109 1.03 -0.29 -7.46
C ILE A 109 0.69 0.21 -6.06
N GLU A 110 1.58 1.00 -5.47
CA GLU A 110 1.29 1.75 -4.24
C GLU A 110 0.56 3.05 -4.63
N ALA A 111 -0.74 3.10 -4.34
CA ALA A 111 -1.61 4.22 -4.69
C ALA A 111 -1.84 5.19 -3.53
N TRP A 112 -1.47 4.83 -2.30
CA TRP A 112 -1.77 5.58 -1.08
C TRP A 112 -3.27 5.95 -0.99
N TYR A 113 -3.62 6.94 -0.17
CA TYR A 113 -4.94 7.55 -0.16
C TYR A 113 -5.07 8.61 -1.27
N GLY A 114 -5.60 8.19 -2.43
CA GLY A 114 -5.68 9.00 -3.65
C GLY A 114 -6.81 10.04 -3.72
N GLY A 115 -7.65 10.17 -2.68
CA GLY A 115 -8.78 11.08 -2.66
C GLY A 115 -9.91 10.73 -3.63
N MET A 116 -10.87 11.64 -3.81
CA MET A 116 -12.15 11.36 -4.48
C MET A 116 -12.04 10.88 -5.95
N GLU A 117 -10.92 11.13 -6.62
CA GLU A 117 -10.66 10.71 -8.02
C GLU A 117 -9.68 9.54 -8.13
N ALA A 118 -9.39 8.85 -7.02
CA ALA A 118 -8.44 7.73 -7.00
C ALA A 118 -8.77 6.67 -8.05
N GLY A 119 -10.05 6.34 -8.26
CA GLY A 119 -10.45 5.34 -9.25
C GLY A 119 -10.09 5.71 -10.70
N HIS A 120 -10.25 6.97 -11.10
CA HIS A 120 -9.80 7.43 -12.43
C HIS A 120 -8.27 7.47 -12.53
N ALA A 121 -7.61 7.97 -11.48
CA ALA A 121 -6.15 8.04 -11.46
C ALA A 121 -5.51 6.65 -11.61
N ILE A 122 -5.99 5.68 -10.84
CA ILE A 122 -5.51 4.29 -10.91
C ILE A 122 -5.80 3.68 -12.29
N ALA A 123 -6.99 3.89 -12.85
CA ALA A 123 -7.31 3.38 -14.19
C ALA A 123 -6.37 3.96 -15.26
N ASN A 124 -6.07 5.26 -15.23
CA ASN A 124 -5.17 5.88 -16.21
C ASN A 124 -3.73 5.34 -16.11
N ILE A 125 -3.26 4.96 -14.93
CA ILE A 125 -1.98 4.28 -14.75
C ILE A 125 -2.06 2.87 -15.34
N LEU A 126 -3.03 2.04 -14.90
CA LEU A 126 -3.16 0.64 -15.33
C LEU A 126 -3.27 0.48 -16.85
N PHE A 127 -3.91 1.43 -17.54
CA PHE A 127 -4.08 1.43 -19.00
C PHE A 127 -2.97 2.17 -19.75
N GLY A 128 -2.00 2.75 -19.04
CA GLY A 128 -0.84 3.40 -19.65
C GLY A 128 -1.11 4.77 -20.28
N ASP A 129 -2.26 5.40 -20.00
CA ASP A 129 -2.51 6.78 -20.45
C ASP A 129 -1.59 7.76 -19.72
N VAL A 130 -1.21 7.41 -18.50
CA VAL A 130 -0.22 8.11 -17.69
C VAL A 130 0.85 7.13 -17.26
N THR A 131 2.11 7.51 -17.43
CA THR A 131 3.23 6.72 -16.91
C THR A 131 3.37 6.96 -15.41
N PRO A 132 3.48 5.91 -14.56
CA PRO A 132 3.75 6.09 -13.15
C PRO A 132 5.13 6.76 -12.99
N SER A 133 5.14 7.85 -12.22
CA SER A 133 6.33 8.65 -11.95
C SER A 133 6.54 8.93 -10.46
N GLY A 134 5.64 8.41 -9.60
CA GLY A 134 5.76 8.54 -8.15
C GLY A 134 7.00 7.82 -7.63
N LYS A 135 7.64 8.41 -6.63
CA LYS A 135 8.76 7.82 -5.88
C LYS A 135 8.36 7.74 -4.41
N LEU A 136 8.75 6.67 -3.73
CA LEU A 136 8.39 6.43 -2.34
C LEU A 136 8.91 7.56 -1.44
N PRO A 137 8.05 8.25 -0.69
CA PRO A 137 8.47 9.31 0.23
C PRO A 137 9.04 8.76 1.55
N ILE A 138 8.94 7.45 1.76
CA ILE A 138 9.38 6.72 2.95
C ILE A 138 9.94 5.35 2.56
N THR A 139 10.85 4.82 3.36
CA THR A 139 11.40 3.47 3.17
C THR A 139 10.38 2.42 3.59
N PHE A 140 10.22 1.36 2.81
CA PHE A 140 9.48 0.17 3.18
C PHE A 140 10.45 -0.85 3.76
N PRO A 141 10.38 -1.16 5.07
CA PRO A 141 11.25 -2.16 5.67
C PRO A 141 10.83 -3.56 5.23
N LYS A 142 11.75 -4.53 5.26
CA LYS A 142 11.39 -5.95 5.11
C LYS A 142 10.61 -6.40 6.34
N LYS A 143 11.08 -6.03 7.53
CA LYS A 143 10.45 -6.35 8.82
C LYS A 143 10.27 -5.11 9.68
N LEU A 144 9.25 -5.09 10.53
CA LEU A 144 9.03 -3.99 11.47
C LEU A 144 10.26 -3.72 12.35
N SER A 145 11.00 -4.76 12.73
CA SER A 145 12.22 -4.66 13.54
C SER A 145 13.37 -3.93 12.85
N ASP A 146 13.33 -3.76 11.52
CA ASP A 146 14.34 -3.01 10.75
C ASP A 146 14.12 -1.49 10.87
N SER A 147 12.95 -1.06 11.37
CA SER A 147 12.65 0.35 11.56
C SER A 147 13.47 0.94 12.71
N PRO A 148 13.99 2.19 12.56
CA PRO A 148 14.71 2.87 13.63
C PRO A 148 13.89 3.03 14.92
N ALA A 149 12.56 3.05 14.83
CA ALA A 149 11.69 3.13 16.01
C ALA A 149 11.75 1.87 16.89
N HIS A 150 12.24 0.75 16.36
CA HIS A 150 12.31 -0.56 17.04
C HIS A 150 13.72 -0.95 17.48
N VAL A 151 14.69 -0.05 17.42
CA VAL A 151 16.07 -0.29 17.88
C VAL A 151 16.17 -0.60 19.38
N SER A 152 15.19 -0.15 20.16
CA SER A 152 15.14 -0.24 21.61
C SER A 152 13.70 -0.29 22.09
N LYS A 153 13.42 -1.06 23.15
CA LYS A 153 12.09 -1.14 23.77
C LYS A 153 11.60 0.18 24.39
N ARG A 154 12.49 1.17 24.53
CA ARG A 154 12.17 2.49 25.09
C ARG A 154 11.83 3.53 24.02
N THR A 155 12.00 3.19 22.74
CA THR A 155 11.75 4.08 21.60
C THR A 155 10.32 3.94 21.10
N TYR A 156 9.84 2.72 20.85
CA TYR A 156 8.45 2.48 20.48
C TYR A 156 7.86 1.27 21.24
N PRO A 157 6.62 1.36 21.75
CA PRO A 157 5.84 2.59 21.95
C PRO A 157 6.37 3.44 23.11
N GLY A 158 7.44 2.98 23.78
CA GLY A 158 7.93 3.53 25.03
C GLY A 158 7.07 3.10 26.22
N GLY A 159 7.16 3.87 27.30
CA GLY A 159 6.27 3.76 28.47
C GLY A 159 5.80 5.16 28.87
N ASP A 160 5.96 5.54 30.13
CA ASP A 160 5.71 6.93 30.58
C ASP A 160 6.59 7.96 29.87
N LYS A 161 7.73 7.52 29.31
CA LYS A 161 8.65 8.33 28.52
C LYS A 161 9.04 7.57 27.26
N VAL A 162 9.26 8.34 26.20
CA VAL A 162 9.74 7.87 24.91
C VAL A 162 11.16 8.41 24.67
N PHE A 163 12.10 7.54 24.34
CA PHE A 163 13.51 7.89 24.12
C PHE A 163 13.86 7.74 22.65
N TYR A 164 14.29 8.85 22.04
CA TYR A 164 14.67 8.91 20.62
C TYR A 164 16.14 8.47 20.49
N ASP A 165 16.40 7.22 20.88
CA ASP A 165 17.73 6.60 20.91
C ASP A 165 18.34 6.49 19.49
N GLU A 166 17.51 6.52 18.45
CA GLU A 166 17.88 6.59 17.03
C GLU A 166 18.43 7.95 16.60
N GLY A 167 18.22 9.01 17.39
CA GLY A 167 18.69 10.36 17.08
C GLY A 167 18.21 10.85 15.71
N ILE A 168 19.13 11.29 14.86
CA ILE A 168 18.81 11.76 13.49
C ILE A 168 18.65 10.63 12.47
N PHE A 169 18.92 9.38 12.87
CA PHE A 169 18.90 8.22 11.99
C PHE A 169 17.48 7.67 11.89
N VAL A 170 16.58 8.48 11.32
CA VAL A 170 15.16 8.14 11.06
C VAL A 170 14.96 7.89 9.57
N GLY A 171 14.09 6.91 9.24
CA GLY A 171 13.83 6.49 7.86
C GLY A 171 15.11 6.00 7.18
N TYR A 172 15.31 6.34 5.90
CA TYR A 172 16.44 5.87 5.10
C TYR A 172 17.81 6.11 5.73
N ARG A 173 18.00 7.16 6.53
CA ARG A 173 19.26 7.41 7.24
C ARG A 173 19.65 6.26 8.15
N HIS A 174 18.67 5.60 8.77
CA HIS A 174 18.90 4.40 9.57
C HIS A 174 19.42 3.26 8.71
N PHE A 175 18.67 2.95 7.63
CA PHE A 175 18.97 1.86 6.72
C PHE A 175 20.36 2.01 6.12
N ASP A 176 20.69 3.20 5.62
CA ASP A 176 22.01 3.51 5.05
C ASP A 176 23.13 3.40 6.10
N THR A 177 22.91 3.91 7.32
CA THR A 177 23.94 3.91 8.38
C THR A 177 24.19 2.53 8.96
N LYS A 178 23.17 1.68 8.99
CA LYS A 178 23.22 0.34 9.58
C LYS A 178 23.44 -0.77 8.55
N ASP A 179 23.54 -0.41 7.26
CA ASP A 179 23.66 -1.36 6.15
C ASP A 179 22.51 -2.39 6.15
N ILE A 180 21.28 -1.89 6.35
CA ILE A 180 20.06 -2.70 6.33
C ILE A 180 19.41 -2.53 4.97
N GLU A 181 19.21 -3.64 4.26
CA GLU A 181 18.55 -3.63 2.96
C GLU A 181 17.02 -3.51 3.11
N PRO A 182 16.40 -2.42 2.64
CA PRO A 182 14.95 -2.27 2.69
C PRO A 182 14.25 -3.17 1.65
N LEU A 183 12.94 -3.39 1.82
CA LEU A 183 12.13 -4.01 0.77
C LEU A 183 12.01 -3.07 -0.43
N PHE A 184 11.68 -1.80 -0.16
CA PHE A 184 11.77 -0.73 -1.15
C PHE A 184 12.44 0.50 -0.52
N PRO A 185 13.55 1.00 -1.09
CA PRO A 185 14.25 2.15 -0.51
C PRO A 185 13.47 3.45 -0.71
N PHE A 186 13.79 4.45 0.13
CA PHE A 186 13.34 5.82 -0.09
C PHE A 186 13.71 6.29 -1.51
N GLY A 187 12.78 6.96 -2.19
CA GLY A 187 12.97 7.40 -3.57
C GLY A 187 12.82 6.30 -4.63
N HIS A 188 12.53 5.05 -4.24
CA HIS A 188 12.23 3.99 -5.20
C HIS A 188 10.93 4.26 -5.94
N GLY A 189 10.86 3.85 -7.20
CA GLY A 189 9.65 3.86 -8.00
C GLY A 189 9.99 3.57 -9.44
N LEU A 190 9.19 2.73 -10.10
CA LEU A 190 9.42 2.33 -11.48
C LEU A 190 8.73 3.29 -12.45
N SER A 191 8.99 3.09 -13.74
CA SER A 191 8.36 3.79 -14.86
C SER A 191 8.13 2.78 -15.99
N TYR A 192 7.24 3.09 -16.93
CA TYR A 192 7.00 2.24 -18.10
C TYR A 192 8.11 2.32 -19.16
N THR A 193 9.08 3.22 -18.99
CA THR A 193 10.24 3.37 -19.86
C THR A 193 11.53 3.44 -19.06
N THR A 194 12.66 3.26 -19.74
CA THR A 194 14.04 3.42 -19.23
C THR A 194 14.76 4.57 -19.91
#